data_AF-A0A7C2NCS9-F1
#
_entry.id   AF-A0A7C2NCS9-F1
#
_cell.length_a   1.000
_cell.length_b   1.000
_cell.length_c   1.000
_cell.angle_alpha   90.00
_cell.angle_beta   90.00
_cell.angle_gamma   90.00
#
_symmetry.space_group_name_H-M   'P 1'
#
loop_
_entity.id
_entity.type
_entity.pdbx_description
1 polymer ?
#
loop_
_entity_poly.entity_id
_entity_poly.type
_entity_poly.pdbx_seq_one_letter_code
_entity_poly.pdbx_strand_id
1 'polypeptide(L)'
;MRTIPERDWKKLRSLKPRALNDACARILDAVAQIVRKKDGREHEAYLELWDFIRKQDKLIALMFDEFKRSTAIYKLAAWQRHGLVSESDLALFTEETQAKVKAFDRDAD
;
A
#
# COMPACT_ATOMS: atom_id res chain seq x y z
N MET A 1 -6.86 8.02 21.91
CA MET A 1 -6.65 7.63 20.49
C MET A 1 -7.70 6.58 20.13
N ARG A 2 -8.75 6.93 19.38
CA ARG A 2 -9.86 5.99 19.07
C ARG A 2 -9.39 4.97 18.03
N THR A 3 -8.90 3.84 18.53
CA THR A 3 -8.45 2.68 17.74
C THR A 3 -9.58 2.16 16.85
N ILE A 4 -9.24 1.53 15.73
CA ILE A 4 -10.20 0.89 14.82
C ILE A 4 -11.05 -0.15 15.60
N PRO A 5 -12.37 -0.29 15.32
CA PRO A 5 -13.20 -1.34 15.92
C PRO A 5 -12.60 -2.74 15.72
N GLU A 6 -12.78 -3.68 16.66
CA GLU A 6 -12.15 -5.01 16.57
C GLU A 6 -12.62 -5.81 15.35
N ARG A 7 -13.89 -5.65 14.96
CA ARG A 7 -14.43 -6.24 13.72
C ARG A 7 -13.66 -5.76 12.49
N ASP A 8 -13.44 -4.46 12.40
CA ASP A 8 -12.74 -3.82 11.30
C ASP A 8 -11.25 -4.14 11.32
N TRP A 9 -10.65 -4.28 12.51
CA TRP A 9 -9.28 -4.76 12.66
C TRP A 9 -9.13 -6.17 12.10
N LYS A 10 -10.01 -7.12 12.48
CA LYS A 10 -10.02 -8.49 11.93
C LYS A 10 -10.10 -8.49 10.40
N LYS A 11 -10.95 -7.63 9.85
CA LYS A 11 -11.12 -7.48 8.40
C LYS A 11 -9.88 -6.93 7.71
N LEU A 12 -9.27 -5.88 8.26
CA LEU A 12 -8.03 -5.32 7.72
C LEU A 12 -6.91 -6.38 7.71
N ARG A 13 -6.78 -7.15 8.80
CA ARG A 13 -5.81 -8.26 8.88
C ARG A 13 -6.04 -9.31 7.80
N SER A 14 -7.30 -9.67 7.52
CA SER A 14 -7.59 -10.66 6.46
C SER A 14 -7.28 -10.15 5.06
N LEU A 15 -7.31 -8.83 4.83
CA LEU A 15 -6.93 -8.22 3.54
C LEU A 15 -5.42 -8.14 3.34
N LYS A 16 -4.62 -8.11 4.42
CA LYS A 16 -3.16 -7.89 4.36
C LYS A 16 -2.43 -8.79 3.36
N PRO A 17 -2.63 -10.12 3.35
CA PRO A 17 -1.87 -10.99 2.44
C PRO A 17 -2.16 -10.68 0.97
N ARG A 18 -3.44 -10.45 0.62
CA ARG A 18 -3.83 -10.06 -0.74
C ARG A 18 -3.22 -8.72 -1.13
N ALA A 19 -3.41 -7.69 -0.29
CA ALA A 19 -2.91 -6.35 -0.56
C ALA A 19 -1.38 -6.32 -0.72
N LEU A 20 -0.64 -7.06 0.11
CA LEU A 20 0.82 -7.14 0.00
C LEU A 20 1.25 -7.87 -1.27
N ASN A 21 0.60 -8.98 -1.62
CA ASN A 21 0.90 -9.69 -2.86
C ASN A 21 0.61 -8.84 -4.09
N ASP A 22 -0.52 -8.12 -4.11
CA ASP A 22 -0.87 -7.22 -5.22
C ASP A 22 0.14 -6.08 -5.36
N ALA A 23 0.60 -5.49 -4.25
CA ALA A 23 1.64 -4.47 -4.25
C ALA A 23 2.96 -5.02 -4.80
N CYS A 24 3.40 -6.19 -4.30
CA CYS A 24 4.61 -6.85 -4.78
C CYS A 24 4.52 -7.24 -6.25
N ALA A 25 3.37 -7.74 -6.72
CA ALA A 25 3.17 -8.09 -8.12
C ALA A 25 3.33 -6.86 -9.02
N ARG A 26 2.70 -5.72 -8.69
CA ARG A 26 2.85 -4.46 -9.43
C ARG A 26 4.32 -3.99 -9.49
N ILE A 27 5.05 -4.12 -8.39
CA ILE A 27 6.47 -3.77 -8.32
C ILE A 27 7.29 -4.68 -9.23
N LEU A 28 7.09 -6.00 -9.16
CA LEU A 28 7.82 -6.98 -9.95
C LEU A 28 7.52 -6.85 -11.46
N ASP A 29 6.28 -6.52 -11.83
CA ASP A 29 5.91 -6.23 -13.21
C ASP A 29 6.67 -5.00 -13.73
N ALA A 30 6.75 -3.93 -12.93
CA ALA A 30 7.52 -2.73 -13.29
C ALA A 30 9.02 -3.04 -13.43
N VAL A 31 9.59 -3.83 -12.52
CA VAL A 31 10.98 -4.34 -12.63
C VAL A 31 11.20 -5.06 -13.95
N ALA A 32 10.28 -5.96 -14.32
CA ALA A 32 10.38 -6.70 -15.57
C ALA A 32 10.38 -5.77 -16.80
N GLN A 33 9.64 -4.66 -16.76
CA GLN A 33 9.66 -3.66 -17.83
C GLN A 33 11.00 -2.94 -17.94
N ILE A 34 11.61 -2.53 -16.82
CA ILE A 34 12.93 -1.87 -16.80
C ILE A 34 13.98 -2.79 -17.44
N VAL A 35 14.03 -4.05 -17.01
CA VAL A 35 14.99 -5.05 -17.49
C VAL A 35 14.82 -5.36 -18.98
N ARG A 36 13.58 -5.36 -19.49
CA ARG A 36 13.28 -5.56 -20.92
C ARG A 36 13.73 -4.39 -21.79
N LYS A 37 13.72 -3.16 -21.27
CA LYS A 37 14.02 -1.92 -22.03
C LYS A 37 15.49 -1.49 -22.04
N LYS A 38 16.39 -2.25 -21.41
CA LYS A 38 17.81 -1.86 -21.25
C LYS A 38 18.54 -1.61 -22.58
N ASP A 39 18.33 -2.44 -23.59
CA ASP A 39 18.87 -2.31 -24.97
C ASP A 39 20.30 -1.69 -25.07
N GLY A 40 21.32 -2.42 -24.57
CA GLY A 40 22.72 -1.96 -24.57
C GLY A 40 23.07 -0.89 -23.52
N ARG A 41 22.13 -0.55 -22.62
CA ARG A 41 22.31 0.38 -21.50
C ARG A 41 22.23 -0.35 -20.16
N GLU A 42 22.94 -1.46 -20.02
CA GLU A 42 22.87 -2.37 -18.87
C GLU A 42 23.12 -1.65 -17.53
N HIS A 43 24.16 -0.82 -17.48
CA HIS A 43 24.51 -0.09 -16.26
C HIS A 43 23.46 0.98 -15.90
N GLU A 44 22.90 1.68 -16.88
CA GLU A 44 21.81 2.64 -16.65
C GLU A 44 20.56 1.93 -16.14
N ALA A 45 20.19 0.81 -16.76
CA ALA A 45 19.05 0.01 -16.32
C ALA A 45 19.25 -0.55 -14.91
N TYR A 46 20.48 -0.90 -14.54
CA TYR A 46 20.82 -1.29 -13.17
C TYR A 46 20.58 -0.14 -12.17
N LEU A 47 21.05 1.07 -12.48
CA LEU A 47 20.84 2.24 -11.61
C LEU A 47 19.36 2.64 -11.52
N GLU A 48 18.64 2.58 -12.63
CA GLU A 48 17.19 2.82 -12.68
C GLU A 48 16.44 1.82 -11.80
N LEU A 49 16.77 0.52 -11.92
CA LEU A 49 16.19 -0.54 -11.10
C LEU A 49 16.47 -0.33 -9.61
N TRP A 50 17.72 0.00 -9.26
CA TRP A 50 18.11 0.25 -7.87
C TRP A 50 17.30 1.40 -7.26
N ASP A 51 17.16 2.52 -7.98
CA ASP A 51 16.44 3.69 -7.48
C ASP A 51 14.94 3.39 -7.36
N PHE A 52 14.39 2.70 -8.36
CA PHE A 52 13.02 2.23 -8.35
C PHE A 52 12.72 1.36 -7.13
N ILE A 53 13.51 0.29 -6.90
CA ILE A 53 13.30 -0.61 -5.76
C ILE A 53 13.40 0.13 -4.44
N ARG A 54 14.35 1.06 -4.27
CA ARG A 54 14.45 1.86 -3.04
C ARG A 54 13.23 2.74 -2.79
N LYS A 55 12.62 3.29 -3.82
CA LYS A 55 11.37 4.06 -3.70
C LYS A 55 10.21 3.15 -3.35
N GLN A 56 10.12 1.98 -3.97
CA GLN A 56 9.06 1.01 -3.69
C GLN A 56 9.17 0.41 -2.29
N ASP A 57 10.38 0.15 -1.80
CA ASP A 57 10.63 -0.34 -0.43
C ASP A 57 10.08 0.63 0.62
N LYS A 58 10.31 1.94 0.44
CA LYS A 58 9.70 2.98 1.29
C LYS A 58 8.18 2.95 1.27
N LEU A 59 7.56 2.70 0.11
CA LEU A 59 6.11 2.59 -0.02
C LEU A 59 5.59 1.31 0.65
N ILE A 60 6.28 0.19 0.51
CA ILE A 60 5.95 -1.05 1.21
C ILE A 60 6.03 -0.85 2.73
N ALA A 61 7.09 -0.23 3.24
CA ALA A 61 7.23 0.09 4.66
C ALA A 61 6.09 1.01 5.14
N LEU A 62 5.79 2.07 4.38
CA LEU A 62 4.66 2.97 4.64
C LEU A 62 3.34 2.21 4.78
N MET A 63 3.09 1.26 3.89
CA MET A 63 1.83 0.52 3.81
C MET A 63 1.75 -0.68 4.77
N PHE A 64 2.86 -1.33 5.11
CA PHE A 64 2.83 -2.65 5.74
C PHE A 64 3.68 -2.81 7.00
N ASP A 65 4.67 -1.95 7.24
CA ASP A 65 5.45 -1.98 8.48
C ASP A 65 4.61 -1.42 9.63
N GLU A 66 4.99 -1.76 10.87
CA GLU A 66 4.24 -1.33 12.06
C GLU A 66 2.73 -1.65 11.94
N PHE A 67 2.37 -2.79 11.34
CA PHE A 67 0.98 -3.19 11.11
C PHE A 67 0.33 -3.69 12.41
N LYS A 68 -0.15 -2.74 13.22
CA LYS A 68 -0.77 -2.95 14.52
C LYS A 68 -2.08 -2.17 14.61
N ARG A 69 -2.93 -2.51 15.59
CA ARG A 69 -4.27 -1.93 15.71
C ARG A 69 -4.27 -0.40 15.88
N SER A 70 -3.25 0.17 16.52
CA SER A 70 -3.13 1.62 16.70
C SER A 70 -2.78 2.37 15.41
N THR A 71 -2.13 1.72 14.43
CA THR A 71 -1.78 2.31 13.13
C THR A 71 -2.75 1.90 12.02
N ALA A 72 -3.71 1.03 12.30
CA ALA A 72 -4.60 0.40 11.32
C ALA A 72 -5.35 1.39 10.41
N ILE A 73 -5.87 2.50 10.95
CA ILE A 73 -6.55 3.52 10.15
C ILE A 73 -5.60 4.14 9.12
N TYR A 74 -4.38 4.46 9.55
CA TYR A 74 -3.35 5.02 8.67
C TYR A 74 -2.95 4.03 7.57
N LYS A 75 -2.78 2.75 7.92
CA LYS A 75 -2.44 1.71 6.94
C LYS A 75 -3.57 1.50 5.93
N LEU A 76 -4.82 1.49 6.39
CA LEU A 76 -5.99 1.37 5.51
C LEU A 76 -6.12 2.58 4.56
N ALA A 77 -5.89 3.80 5.05
CA ALA A 77 -5.85 5.00 4.20
C ALA A 77 -4.74 4.92 3.15
N ALA A 78 -3.51 4.54 3.56
CA ALA A 78 -2.41 4.34 2.63
C ALA A 78 -2.73 3.28 1.56
N TRP A 79 -3.38 2.16 1.94
CA TRP A 79 -3.79 1.13 0.97
C TRP A 79 -4.85 1.63 0.00
N GLN A 80 -5.79 2.47 0.44
CA GLN A 80 -6.80 3.07 -0.43
C GLN A 80 -6.17 4.09 -1.39
N ARG A 81 -5.32 4.99 -0.90
CA ARG A 81 -4.58 5.97 -1.72
C ARG A 81 -3.69 5.32 -2.79
N HIS A 82 -3.11 4.17 -2.49
CA HIS A 82 -2.29 3.40 -3.43
C HIS A 82 -3.07 2.31 -4.21
N GLY A 83 -4.40 2.32 -4.12
CA GLY A 83 -5.29 1.46 -4.91
C GLY A 83 -5.15 -0.04 -4.63
N LEU A 84 -4.74 -0.42 -3.41
CA LEU A 84 -4.73 -1.81 -2.91
C LEU A 84 -6.06 -2.20 -2.26
N VAL A 85 -6.84 -1.19 -1.87
CA VAL A 85 -8.21 -1.31 -1.35
C VAL A 85 -9.07 -0.37 -2.19
N SER A 86 -10.09 -0.92 -2.86
CA SER A 86 -11.05 -0.13 -3.61
C SER A 86 -12.06 0.55 -2.68
N GLU A 87 -12.87 1.46 -3.22
CA GLU A 87 -14.02 2.01 -2.48
C GLU A 87 -15.01 0.92 -2.04
N SER A 88 -15.19 -0.14 -2.84
CA SER A 88 -16.04 -1.28 -2.47
C SER A 88 -15.47 -2.10 -1.31
N ASP A 89 -14.15 -2.28 -1.28
CA ASP A 89 -13.45 -2.91 -0.15
C ASP A 89 -13.53 -2.04 1.11
N LEU A 90 -13.56 -0.70 0.96
CA LEU A 90 -13.70 0.25 2.06
C LEU A 90 -15.14 0.33 2.61
N ALA A 91 -16.15 0.26 1.74
CA ALA A 91 -17.59 0.26 2.11
C ALA A 91 -17.97 -0.91 3.05
N LEU A 92 -17.11 -1.90 3.06
CA LEU A 92 -17.18 -3.14 3.81
C LEU A 92 -16.73 -2.97 5.29
N PHE A 93 -16.17 -1.83 5.67
CA PHE A 93 -15.83 -1.44 7.06
C PHE A 93 -16.97 -0.62 7.69
N THR A 94 -16.93 -0.40 9.01
CA THR A 94 -17.93 0.47 9.67
C THR A 94 -17.84 1.92 9.20
N GLU A 95 -18.95 2.65 9.27
CA GLU A 95 -19.01 4.08 8.91
C GLU A 95 -17.98 4.92 9.67
N GLU A 96 -17.73 4.61 10.95
CA GLU A 96 -16.69 5.27 11.75
C GLU A 96 -15.30 5.12 11.12
N THR A 97 -14.95 3.90 10.70
CA THR A 97 -13.67 3.61 10.04
C THR A 97 -13.58 4.30 8.69
N GLN A 98 -14.65 4.24 7.88
CA GLN A 98 -14.70 4.90 6.58
C GLN A 98 -14.51 6.41 6.70
N ALA A 99 -15.19 7.06 7.66
CA ALA A 99 -15.08 8.49 7.89
C ALA A 99 -13.66 8.90 8.30
N LYS A 100 -13.01 8.12 9.18
CA LYS A 100 -11.61 8.39 9.58
C LYS A 100 -10.65 8.25 8.41
N VAL A 101 -10.79 7.21 7.59
CA VAL A 101 -9.95 7.01 6.40
C VAL A 101 -10.10 8.19 5.44
N LYS A 102 -11.33 8.59 5.13
CA LYS A 102 -11.61 9.75 4.24
C LYS A 102 -11.09 11.08 4.80
N ALA A 103 -11.04 11.24 6.13
CA ALA A 103 -10.46 12.43 6.74
C ALA A 103 -8.93 12.46 6.57
N PHE A 104 -8.25 11.32 6.74
CA PHE A 104 -6.80 11.21 6.49
C PHE A 104 -6.41 11.54 5.05
N ASP A 105 -7.23 11.14 4.06
CA ASP A 105 -6.94 11.44 2.67
C ASP A 105 -7.01 12.94 2.37
N ARG A 106 -7.92 13.69 3.03
CA ARG A 106 -8.07 15.14 2.86
C ARG A 106 -6.97 15.97 3.50
N ASP A 107 -6.35 15.47 4.57
CA ASP A 107 -5.28 16.17 5.29
C ASP A 107 -3.89 15.90 4.71
N ALA A 108 -3.78 14.98 3.73
CA ALA A 108 -2.53 14.54 3.10
C ALA A 108 -2.31 15.11 1.68
N ASP A 109 -3.18 16.03 1.26
CA ASP A 109 -3.13 16.82 0.02
C ASP A 109 -2.80 18.29 0.35
#